data_AF-A0A2S5X0R3-F1
#
_entry.id   AF-A0A2S5X0R3-F1
#
_cell.length_a   1.000
_cell.length_b   1.000
_cell.length_c   1.000
_cell.angle_alpha   90.00
_cell.angle_beta   90.00
_cell.angle_gamma   90.00
#
_symmetry.space_group_name_H-M   'P 1'
#
loop_
_entity.id
_entity.type
_entity.pdbx_description
1 polymer ?
#
loop_
_entity_poly.entity_id
_entity_poly.type
_entity_poly.pdbx_seq_one_letter_code
_entity_poly.pdbx_strand_id
1 'polypeptide(L)'
;MTTKRGAQVGRFIWLGLLVALVGFGLGAAPQSLERLHAAQSADGLAFSFATLAYFLLLPAALLALVILATYVVRVDLLHAVERRWAARNHGDGADAERWKRRGRWLVPLLVLGAVFVVIAAIVSLVLSGFEGAPSSGDEVGRSFTGLGFSLLFWACTLFAVLLLFGLGRASFRGAAENRRESRHRRGKYTSRERERLDAQRYSHDRLTAALRFRDELLEQRIPQTVEVWDFRASPDEVFFQDAPATYARYYGRDVSYSTTSGFFFGSPAFVAAGLAVNALGNASARSSAEREAAEQWREWQTARVLVSNQRLICFAGGRWLSFWYSGVVASYPSLRERSLVLQFEGAEPLMLVGDHVPVAIMMATYSMHGARGLAGHPDLVAAAEALQPAPAPAPAPRSE
;
A
#
# COMPACT_ATOMS: atom_id res chain seq x y z
N MET A 1 -15.47 -19.09 -21.75
CA MET A 1 -15.93 -20.26 -20.99
C MET A 1 -15.59 -20.07 -19.52
N THR A 2 -16.62 -19.84 -18.70
CA THR A 2 -16.56 -19.45 -17.29
C THR A 2 -16.21 -20.63 -16.40
N THR A 3 -15.12 -20.56 -15.64
CA THR A 3 -14.73 -21.61 -14.70
C THR A 3 -15.59 -21.57 -13.44
N LYS A 4 -16.64 -22.41 -13.43
CA LYS A 4 -17.56 -22.69 -12.29
C LYS A 4 -16.87 -23.18 -11.00
N ARG A 5 -15.55 -23.36 -10.96
CA ARG A 5 -14.82 -24.03 -9.85
C ARG A 5 -14.66 -23.18 -8.58
N GLY A 6 -14.59 -21.85 -8.69
CA GLY A 6 -14.44 -20.98 -7.51
C GLY A 6 -15.68 -20.94 -6.60
N ALA A 7 -16.87 -21.08 -7.18
CA ALA A 7 -18.13 -21.13 -6.43
C ALA A 7 -18.37 -22.49 -5.74
N GLN A 8 -17.71 -23.56 -6.20
CA GLN A 8 -17.85 -24.89 -5.59
C GLN A 8 -17.11 -24.99 -4.26
N VAL A 9 -15.90 -24.43 -4.14
CA VAL A 9 -15.11 -24.52 -2.90
C VAL A 9 -15.78 -23.77 -1.75
N GLY A 10 -16.36 -22.59 -2.02
CA GLY A 10 -17.15 -21.86 -1.00
C GLY A 10 -18.41 -22.61 -0.56
N ARG A 11 -19.06 -23.34 -1.46
CA ARG A 11 -20.24 -24.16 -1.13
C ARG A 11 -19.90 -25.37 -0.26
N PHE A 12 -18.75 -26.00 -0.46
CA PHE A 12 -18.32 -27.14 0.38
C PHE A 12 -17.99 -26.72 1.82
N ILE A 13 -17.41 -25.53 2.02
CA ILE A 13 -17.14 -25.01 3.37
C ILE A 13 -18.45 -24.69 4.11
N TRP A 14 -19.40 -24.04 3.44
CA TRP A 14 -20.72 -23.77 4.02
C TRP A 14 -21.54 -25.04 4.27
N LEU A 15 -21.44 -26.05 3.39
CA LEU A 15 -22.10 -27.34 3.58
C LEU A 15 -21.47 -28.11 4.76
N GLY A 16 -20.15 -28.09 4.92
CA GLY A 16 -19.47 -28.69 6.06
C GLY A 16 -19.84 -28.01 7.39
N LEU A 17 -19.94 -26.67 7.39
CA LEU A 17 -20.38 -25.91 8.55
C LEU A 17 -21.84 -26.21 8.91
N LEU A 18 -22.72 -26.32 7.91
CA LEU A 18 -24.14 -26.61 8.09
C LEU A 18 -24.36 -28.06 8.54
N VAL A 19 -23.61 -29.03 8.01
CA VAL A 19 -23.66 -30.44 8.47
C VAL A 19 -23.12 -30.59 9.90
N ALA A 20 -22.08 -29.83 10.27
CA ALA A 20 -21.61 -29.80 11.65
C ALA A 20 -22.66 -29.19 12.59
N LEU A 21 -23.30 -28.08 12.22
CA LEU A 21 -24.32 -27.41 13.03
C LEU A 21 -25.60 -28.24 13.17
N VAL A 22 -26.05 -28.87 12.09
CA VAL A 22 -27.25 -29.74 12.06
C VAL A 22 -26.97 -31.06 12.77
N GLY A 23 -25.81 -31.67 12.56
CA GLY A 23 -25.41 -32.92 13.22
C GLY A 23 -25.26 -32.77 14.73
N PHE A 24 -24.67 -31.66 15.20
CA PHE A 24 -24.50 -31.39 16.63
C PHE A 24 -25.78 -30.83 17.29
N GLY A 25 -26.60 -30.07 16.55
CA GLY A 25 -27.83 -29.45 17.07
C GLY A 25 -29.04 -30.38 17.15
N LEU A 26 -29.18 -31.34 16.23
CA LEU A 26 -30.39 -32.21 16.16
C LEU A 26 -30.17 -33.61 16.73
N GLY A 27 -28.94 -34.15 16.73
CA GLY A 27 -28.68 -35.52 17.17
C GLY A 27 -28.62 -35.71 18.69
N ALA A 28 -28.21 -34.67 19.43
CA ALA A 28 -27.95 -34.79 20.87
C ALA A 28 -28.98 -34.08 21.76
N ALA A 29 -29.89 -33.27 21.23
CA ALA A 29 -30.70 -32.39 22.09
C ALA A 29 -31.88 -33.09 22.81
N PRO A 30 -32.73 -33.92 22.19
CA PRO A 30 -33.97 -34.33 22.86
C PRO A 30 -33.72 -35.38 23.96
N GLN A 31 -32.91 -36.41 23.69
CA GLN A 31 -32.71 -37.51 24.65
C GLN A 31 -31.72 -37.16 25.78
N SER A 32 -30.77 -36.26 25.53
CA SER A 32 -29.85 -35.77 26.58
C SER A 32 -30.54 -34.82 27.53
N LEU A 33 -31.43 -33.95 27.02
CA LEU A 33 -32.19 -33.01 27.86
C LEU A 33 -33.26 -33.73 28.70
N GLU A 34 -33.91 -34.79 28.18
CA GLU A 34 -34.81 -35.62 28.99
C GLU A 34 -34.07 -36.39 30.09
N ARG A 35 -32.86 -36.90 29.82
CA ARG A 35 -32.01 -37.52 30.86
C ARG A 35 -31.44 -36.51 31.86
N LEU A 36 -31.19 -35.26 31.44
CA LEU A 36 -30.74 -34.17 32.31
C LEU A 36 -31.84 -33.71 33.29
N HIS A 37 -33.12 -33.79 32.92
CA HIS A 37 -34.23 -33.51 33.85
C HIS A 37 -34.51 -34.67 34.81
N ALA A 38 -34.33 -35.93 34.37
CA ALA A 38 -34.59 -37.11 35.19
C ALA A 38 -33.47 -37.41 36.22
N ALA A 39 -32.25 -36.92 36.01
CA ALA A 39 -31.09 -37.18 36.89
C ALA A 39 -30.86 -36.11 37.97
N GLN A 40 -31.80 -35.17 38.16
CA GLN A 40 -31.62 -34.04 39.08
C GLN A 40 -31.53 -34.42 40.57
N SER A 41 -31.75 -35.71 40.92
CA SER A 41 -31.69 -36.21 42.30
C SER A 41 -30.57 -37.22 42.59
N ALA A 42 -29.66 -37.51 41.66
CA ALA A 42 -28.50 -38.36 41.93
C ALA A 42 -27.29 -37.95 41.09
N ASP A 43 -26.24 -37.53 41.81
CA ASP A 43 -24.85 -37.33 41.38
C ASP A 43 -24.54 -36.12 40.47
N GLY A 44 -24.15 -35.01 41.12
CA GLY A 44 -23.54 -33.83 40.50
C GLY A 44 -22.22 -34.08 39.76
N LEU A 45 -21.68 -35.30 39.81
CA LEU A 45 -20.48 -35.71 39.07
C LEU A 45 -20.77 -35.89 37.57
N ALA A 46 -21.91 -36.50 37.19
CA ALA A 46 -22.24 -36.77 35.78
C ALA A 46 -22.49 -35.48 34.96
N PHE A 47 -23.04 -34.44 35.61
CA PHE A 47 -23.22 -33.11 35.03
C PHE A 47 -21.87 -32.45 34.70
N SER A 48 -20.80 -32.74 35.45
CA SER A 48 -19.47 -32.18 35.18
C SER A 48 -18.82 -32.80 33.94
N PHE A 49 -18.90 -34.12 33.75
CA PHE A 49 -18.17 -34.82 32.69
C PHE A 49 -18.73 -34.55 31.29
N ALA A 50 -20.05 -34.53 31.11
CA ALA A 50 -20.68 -34.23 29.83
C ALA A 50 -20.41 -32.78 29.40
N THR A 51 -20.43 -31.86 30.36
CA THR A 51 -20.14 -30.44 30.14
C THR A 51 -18.66 -30.24 29.79
N LEU A 52 -17.75 -30.95 30.48
CA LEU A 52 -16.31 -30.87 30.26
C LEU A 52 -15.90 -31.51 28.92
N ALA A 53 -16.53 -32.63 28.51
CA ALA A 53 -16.36 -33.21 27.18
C ALA A 53 -16.84 -32.26 26.07
N TYR A 54 -17.97 -31.58 26.26
CA TYR A 54 -18.46 -30.54 25.35
C TYR A 54 -17.48 -29.35 25.27
N PHE A 55 -16.93 -28.91 26.40
CA PHE A 55 -15.91 -27.85 26.47
C PHE A 55 -14.56 -28.23 25.84
N LEU A 56 -14.20 -29.52 25.72
CA LEU A 56 -12.94 -29.93 25.08
C LEU A 56 -13.08 -30.29 23.60
N LEU A 57 -14.21 -30.87 23.21
CA LEU A 57 -14.45 -31.29 21.82
C LEU A 57 -14.73 -30.10 20.90
N LEU A 58 -15.44 -29.07 21.38
CA LEU A 58 -15.79 -27.91 20.56
C LEU A 58 -14.56 -27.07 20.13
N PRO A 59 -13.58 -26.75 21.01
CA PRO A 59 -12.37 -26.03 20.62
C PRO A 59 -11.44 -26.89 19.80
N ALA A 60 -11.34 -28.18 20.09
CA ALA A 60 -10.52 -29.10 19.30
C ALA A 60 -11.04 -29.18 17.86
N ALA A 61 -12.37 -29.26 17.68
CA ALA A 61 -12.99 -29.21 16.37
C ALA A 61 -12.79 -27.85 15.67
N LEU A 62 -12.91 -26.73 16.39
CA LEU A 62 -12.64 -25.40 15.85
C LEU A 62 -11.17 -25.21 15.46
N LEU A 63 -10.23 -25.68 16.28
CA LEU A 63 -8.79 -25.66 16.01
C LEU A 63 -8.45 -26.51 14.78
N ALA A 64 -9.03 -27.71 14.67
CA ALA A 64 -8.86 -28.56 13.50
C ALA A 64 -9.38 -27.88 12.22
N LEU A 65 -10.51 -27.16 12.31
CA LEU A 65 -11.09 -26.40 11.20
C LEU A 65 -10.20 -25.20 10.81
N VAL A 66 -9.61 -24.53 11.79
CA VAL A 66 -8.64 -23.43 11.59
C VAL A 66 -7.35 -23.93 10.94
N ILE A 67 -6.82 -25.08 11.39
CA ILE A 67 -5.64 -25.72 10.80
C ILE A 67 -5.95 -26.13 9.35
N LEU A 68 -7.12 -26.72 9.09
CA LEU A 68 -7.55 -27.10 7.74
C LEU A 68 -7.66 -25.87 6.83
N ALA A 69 -8.29 -24.79 7.29
CA ALA A 69 -8.42 -23.53 6.54
C ALA A 69 -7.06 -22.89 6.25
N THR A 70 -6.17 -22.87 7.25
CA THR A 70 -4.81 -22.32 7.12
C THR A 70 -3.96 -23.14 6.15
N TYR A 71 -4.11 -24.47 6.18
CA TYR A 71 -3.39 -25.37 5.29
C TYR A 71 -3.85 -25.24 3.84
N VAL A 72 -5.15 -25.16 3.58
CA VAL A 72 -5.70 -24.96 2.22
C VAL A 72 -5.19 -23.67 1.59
N VAL A 73 -5.16 -22.57 2.37
CA VAL A 73 -4.62 -21.28 1.91
C VAL A 73 -3.12 -21.37 1.61
N ARG A 74 -2.35 -22.07 2.45
CA ARG A 74 -0.90 -22.23 2.27
C ARG A 74 -0.57 -23.11 1.07
N VAL A 75 -1.35 -24.16 0.80
CA VAL A 75 -1.16 -25.04 -0.36
C VAL A 75 -1.52 -24.32 -1.67
N ASP A 76 -2.55 -23.47 -1.69
CA ASP A 76 -2.85 -22.66 -2.87
C ASP A 76 -1.76 -21.62 -3.17
N LEU A 77 -1.14 -21.05 -2.13
CA LEU A 77 0.02 -20.15 -2.24
C LEU A 77 1.25 -20.88 -2.77
N LEU A 78 1.56 -22.07 -2.22
CA LEU A 78 2.65 -22.91 -2.70
C LEU A 78 2.42 -23.35 -4.14
N HIS A 79 1.20 -23.71 -4.53
CA HIS A 79 0.87 -24.03 -5.92
C HIS A 79 0.88 -22.81 -6.85
N ALA A 80 0.70 -21.59 -6.36
CA ALA A 80 0.89 -20.38 -7.16
C ALA A 80 2.38 -20.08 -7.40
N VAL A 81 3.22 -20.34 -6.39
CA VAL A 81 4.67 -20.21 -6.46
C VAL A 81 5.28 -21.30 -7.34
N GLU A 82 4.91 -22.56 -7.14
CA GLU A 82 5.34 -23.69 -7.97
C GLU A 82 4.89 -23.53 -9.42
N ARG A 83 3.70 -23.00 -9.71
CA ARG A 83 3.28 -22.71 -11.09
C ARG A 83 4.12 -21.60 -11.75
N ARG A 84 4.58 -20.60 -10.99
CA ARG A 84 5.54 -19.60 -11.48
C ARG A 84 6.93 -20.19 -11.70
N TRP A 85 7.31 -21.20 -10.91
CA TRP A 85 8.60 -21.86 -11.03
C TRP A 85 8.63 -22.92 -12.16
N ALA A 86 7.57 -23.70 -12.30
CA ALA A 86 7.39 -24.69 -13.38
C ALA A 86 7.16 -24.06 -14.76
N ALA A 87 6.52 -22.88 -14.83
CA ALA A 87 6.44 -22.12 -16.08
C ALA A 87 7.80 -21.54 -16.53
N ARG A 88 8.79 -21.51 -15.63
CA ARG A 88 10.18 -21.14 -15.93
C ARG A 88 11.02 -22.33 -16.39
N ASN A 89 10.68 -23.54 -15.97
CA ASN A 89 11.45 -24.76 -16.21
C ASN A 89 10.51 -25.86 -16.77
N HIS A 90 10.32 -25.90 -18.09
CA HIS A 90 9.69 -27.04 -18.74
C HIS A 90 10.76 -28.02 -19.25
N GLY A 91 10.80 -29.20 -18.64
CA GLY A 91 11.52 -30.38 -19.08
C GLY A 91 10.99 -31.61 -18.34
N ASP A 92 10.16 -32.39 -19.05
CA ASP A 92 9.73 -33.78 -18.85
C ASP A 92 9.66 -34.40 -17.43
N GLY A 93 8.46 -34.80 -17.02
CA GLY A 93 8.26 -35.61 -15.80
C GLY A 93 6.82 -35.69 -15.29
N ALA A 94 5.85 -35.94 -16.17
CA ALA A 94 4.42 -35.79 -15.84
C ALA A 94 3.82 -36.87 -14.93
N ASP A 95 4.43 -38.06 -14.82
CA ASP A 95 3.79 -39.20 -14.16
C ASP A 95 4.25 -39.45 -12.70
N ALA A 96 5.49 -39.11 -12.35
CA ALA A 96 5.98 -39.17 -10.96
C ALA A 96 5.37 -38.06 -10.07
N GLU A 97 5.01 -36.92 -10.67
CA GLU A 97 4.34 -35.81 -9.96
C GLU A 97 2.90 -36.15 -9.57
N ARG A 98 2.17 -36.96 -10.34
CA ARG A 98 0.78 -37.32 -10.02
C ARG A 98 0.65 -38.09 -8.71
N TRP A 99 1.61 -38.96 -8.40
CA TRP A 99 1.65 -39.72 -7.14
C TRP A 99 2.11 -38.86 -5.95
N LYS A 100 3.12 -37.99 -6.13
CA LYS A 100 3.53 -37.02 -5.09
C LYS A 100 2.45 -36.00 -4.74
N ARG A 101 1.60 -35.61 -5.71
CA ARG A 101 0.46 -34.71 -5.52
C ARG A 101 -0.70 -35.37 -4.75
N ARG A 102 -0.90 -36.69 -4.87
CA ARG A 102 -1.96 -37.42 -4.13
C ARG A 102 -1.51 -37.88 -2.72
N GLY A 103 -0.26 -38.30 -2.55
CA GLY A 103 0.25 -38.79 -1.25
C GLY A 103 0.48 -37.69 -0.20
N ARG A 104 0.70 -36.44 -0.61
CA ARG A 104 1.04 -35.33 0.30
C ARG A 104 -0.12 -34.82 1.16
N TRP A 105 -1.37 -35.12 0.82
CA TRP A 105 -2.55 -34.75 1.62
C TRP A 105 -2.89 -35.78 2.71
N LEU A 106 -2.44 -37.02 2.56
CA LEU A 106 -2.71 -38.11 3.51
C LEU A 106 -1.91 -37.97 4.80
N VAL A 107 -0.63 -37.58 4.70
CA VAL A 107 0.26 -37.39 5.86
C VAL A 107 -0.27 -36.38 6.88
N PRO A 108 -0.67 -35.14 6.50
CA PRO A 108 -1.19 -34.17 7.46
C PRO A 108 -2.56 -34.55 8.03
N LEU A 109 -3.40 -35.26 7.27
CA LEU A 109 -4.68 -35.80 7.77
C LEU A 109 -4.45 -36.87 8.84
N LEU A 110 -3.45 -37.74 8.63
CA LEU A 110 -3.05 -38.75 9.61
C LEU A 110 -2.43 -38.12 10.87
N VAL A 111 -1.60 -37.08 10.72
CA VAL A 111 -1.02 -36.34 11.86
C VAL A 111 -2.11 -35.61 12.64
N LEU A 112 -3.09 -34.99 11.97
CA LEU A 112 -4.22 -34.34 12.64
C LEU A 112 -5.08 -35.34 13.40
N GLY A 113 -5.37 -36.50 12.80
CA GLY A 113 -6.06 -37.62 13.46
C GLY A 113 -5.29 -38.10 14.68
N ALA A 114 -3.97 -38.26 14.57
CA ALA A 114 -3.11 -38.68 15.67
C ALA A 114 -3.09 -37.66 16.83
N VAL A 115 -2.97 -36.36 16.53
CA VAL A 115 -3.01 -35.30 17.55
C VAL A 115 -4.37 -35.26 18.25
N PHE A 116 -5.46 -35.43 17.51
CA PHE A 116 -6.80 -35.49 18.10
C PHE A 116 -6.97 -36.70 19.04
N VAL A 117 -6.47 -37.88 18.64
CA VAL A 117 -6.48 -39.09 19.48
C VAL A 117 -5.62 -38.91 20.73
N VAL A 118 -4.45 -38.26 20.63
CA VAL A 118 -3.58 -37.97 21.78
C VAL A 118 -4.24 -37.00 22.75
N ILE A 119 -4.87 -35.92 22.26
CA ILE A 119 -5.60 -34.97 23.11
C ILE A 119 -6.78 -35.68 23.79
N ALA A 120 -7.57 -36.47 23.06
CA ALA A 120 -8.68 -37.24 23.62
C ALA A 120 -8.20 -38.24 24.70
N ALA A 121 -7.05 -38.89 24.48
CA ALA A 121 -6.46 -39.81 25.44
C ALA A 121 -5.96 -39.10 26.71
N ILE A 122 -5.30 -37.93 26.59
CA ILE A 122 -4.86 -37.12 27.73
C ILE A 122 -6.06 -36.65 28.56
N VAL A 123 -7.12 -36.19 27.89
CA VAL A 123 -8.37 -35.79 28.54
C VAL A 123 -9.01 -36.97 29.27
N SER A 124 -9.10 -38.14 28.63
CA SER A 124 -9.62 -39.35 29.26
C SER A 124 -8.79 -39.78 30.47
N LEU A 125 -7.46 -39.67 30.40
CA LEU A 125 -6.55 -40.01 31.49
C LEU A 125 -6.74 -39.08 32.69
N VAL A 126 -6.81 -37.77 32.44
CA VAL A 126 -7.04 -36.76 33.49
C VAL A 126 -8.41 -36.95 34.12
N LEU A 127 -9.44 -37.25 33.33
CA LEU A 127 -10.79 -37.51 33.83
C LEU A 127 -10.85 -38.79 34.68
N SER A 128 -10.15 -39.85 34.29
CA SER A 128 -10.04 -41.08 35.09
C SER A 128 -9.22 -40.92 36.37
N GLY A 129 -8.28 -39.97 36.41
CA GLY A 129 -7.48 -39.68 37.61
C GLY A 129 -8.25 -38.94 38.71
N PHE A 130 -9.44 -38.42 38.42
CA PHE A 130 -10.27 -37.66 39.36
C PHE A 130 -11.28 -38.51 40.15
N GLU A 131 -11.35 -39.83 39.93
CA GLU A 131 -12.22 -40.75 40.69
C GLU A 131 -11.66 -41.16 42.07
N GLY A 132 -10.51 -40.59 42.49
CA GLY A 132 -9.96 -40.77 43.84
C GLY A 132 -10.78 -40.00 44.88
N ALA A 133 -11.24 -40.72 45.91
CA ALA A 133 -12.22 -40.33 46.92
C ALA A 133 -12.09 -38.90 47.52
N PRO A 134 -13.23 -38.26 47.86
CA PRO A 134 -13.27 -36.88 48.33
C PRO A 134 -12.68 -36.72 49.73
N SER A 135 -11.54 -36.03 49.85
CA SER A 135 -11.16 -35.39 51.12
C SER A 135 -11.82 -34.01 51.19
N SER A 136 -12.49 -33.74 52.31
CA SER A 136 -13.40 -32.61 52.54
C SER A 136 -12.73 -31.24 52.67
N GLY A 137 -11.52 -31.03 52.14
CA GLY A 137 -10.73 -29.81 52.32
C GLY A 137 -10.51 -28.94 51.06
N ASP A 138 -10.67 -29.49 49.86
CA ASP A 138 -10.17 -28.86 48.61
C ASP A 138 -11.28 -28.43 47.63
N GLU A 139 -12.37 -27.86 48.13
CA GLU A 139 -13.43 -27.29 47.27
C GLU A 139 -12.98 -26.00 46.57
N VAL A 140 -12.14 -25.21 47.22
CA VAL A 140 -11.60 -23.96 46.67
C VAL A 140 -10.64 -24.26 45.50
N GLY A 141 -9.79 -25.28 45.64
CA GLY A 141 -8.84 -25.69 44.59
C GLY A 141 -9.54 -26.16 43.30
N ARG A 142 -10.67 -26.88 43.44
CA ARG A 142 -11.49 -27.33 42.29
C ARG A 142 -12.18 -26.18 41.56
N SER A 143 -12.58 -25.13 42.29
CA SER A 143 -13.20 -23.95 41.68
C SER A 143 -12.20 -23.15 40.84
N PHE A 144 -10.96 -23.01 41.30
CA PHE A 144 -9.91 -22.31 40.56
C PHE A 144 -9.44 -23.07 39.32
N THR A 145 -9.34 -24.40 39.38
CA THR A 145 -8.98 -25.20 38.20
C THR A 145 -10.07 -25.13 37.12
N GLY A 146 -11.34 -25.19 37.49
CA GLY A 146 -12.46 -25.01 36.55
C GLY A 146 -12.45 -23.63 35.86
N LEU A 147 -12.16 -22.57 36.62
CA LEU A 147 -12.06 -21.20 36.08
C LEU A 147 -10.86 -21.08 35.11
N GLY A 148 -9.72 -21.71 35.44
CA GLY A 148 -8.55 -21.77 34.58
C GLY A 148 -8.83 -22.45 33.23
N PHE A 149 -9.53 -23.57 33.23
CA PHE A 149 -9.91 -24.27 31.98
C PHE A 149 -10.90 -23.46 31.13
N SER A 150 -11.87 -22.79 31.76
CA SER A 150 -12.81 -21.89 31.06
C SER A 150 -12.08 -20.71 30.40
N LEU A 151 -11.14 -20.06 31.09
CA LEU A 151 -10.37 -18.96 30.53
C LEU A 151 -9.48 -19.43 29.36
N LEU A 152 -8.85 -20.59 29.48
CA LEU A 152 -8.04 -21.17 28.41
C LEU A 152 -8.91 -21.49 27.17
N PHE A 153 -10.11 -22.03 27.37
CA PHE A 153 -11.09 -22.28 26.31
C PHE A 153 -11.43 -21.00 25.54
N TRP A 154 -11.79 -19.93 26.25
CA TRP A 154 -12.17 -18.67 25.63
C TRP A 154 -10.97 -18.01 24.94
N ALA A 155 -9.77 -18.10 25.51
CA ALA A 155 -8.54 -17.62 24.89
C ALA A 155 -8.23 -18.36 23.57
N CYS A 156 -8.32 -19.70 23.55
CA CYS A 156 -8.13 -20.50 22.34
C CYS A 156 -9.18 -20.19 21.26
N THR A 157 -10.44 -20.00 21.66
CA THR A 157 -11.54 -19.65 20.75
C THR A 157 -11.32 -18.27 20.14
N LEU A 158 -10.98 -17.26 20.96
CA LEU A 158 -10.67 -15.91 20.49
C LEU A 158 -9.47 -15.92 19.54
N PHE A 159 -8.41 -16.65 19.88
CA PHE A 159 -7.23 -16.79 19.04
C PHE A 159 -7.58 -17.44 17.68
N ALA A 160 -8.39 -18.50 17.67
CA ALA A 160 -8.88 -19.14 16.45
C ALA A 160 -9.66 -18.17 15.55
N VAL A 161 -10.56 -17.36 16.14
CA VAL A 161 -11.34 -16.35 15.41
C VAL A 161 -10.44 -15.27 14.81
N LEU A 162 -9.49 -14.74 15.59
CA LEU A 162 -8.54 -13.73 15.11
C LEU A 162 -7.66 -14.27 13.98
N LEU A 163 -7.21 -15.53 14.10
CA LEU A 163 -6.39 -16.19 13.10
C LEU A 163 -7.18 -16.41 11.79
N LEU A 164 -8.44 -16.86 11.87
CA LEU A 164 -9.32 -16.97 10.71
C LEU A 164 -9.59 -15.62 10.04
N PHE A 165 -9.79 -14.56 10.82
CA PHE A 165 -10.01 -13.22 10.29
C PHE A 165 -8.76 -12.66 9.60
N GLY A 166 -7.58 -12.84 10.22
CA GLY A 166 -6.29 -12.45 9.66
C GLY A 166 -5.97 -13.18 8.36
N LEU A 167 -6.14 -14.50 8.33
CA LEU A 167 -5.93 -15.31 7.12
C LEU A 167 -6.95 -14.99 6.04
N GLY A 168 -8.23 -14.83 6.38
CA GLY A 168 -9.25 -14.40 5.43
C GLY A 168 -8.85 -13.11 4.74
N ARG A 169 -8.43 -12.10 5.51
CA ARG A 169 -7.96 -10.82 4.96
C ARG A 169 -6.77 -10.96 4.02
N ALA A 170 -5.79 -11.80 4.36
CA ALA A 170 -4.62 -12.06 3.52
C ALA A 170 -5.01 -12.79 2.21
N SER A 171 -5.86 -13.81 2.29
CA SER A 171 -6.36 -14.55 1.12
C SER A 171 -7.21 -13.68 0.20
N PHE A 172 -8.08 -12.82 0.75
CA PHE A 172 -8.87 -11.89 -0.05
C PHE A 172 -8.00 -10.86 -0.79
N ARG A 173 -6.95 -10.34 -0.13
CA ARG A 173 -5.97 -9.44 -0.79
C ARG A 173 -5.21 -10.16 -1.91
N GLY A 174 -4.67 -11.34 -1.63
CA GLY A 174 -3.97 -12.15 -2.64
C GLY A 174 -4.86 -12.55 -3.81
N ALA A 175 -6.13 -12.91 -3.55
CA ALA A 175 -7.10 -13.23 -4.61
C ALA A 175 -7.49 -12.00 -5.43
N ALA A 176 -7.61 -10.82 -4.80
CA ALA A 176 -7.89 -9.57 -5.50
C ALA A 176 -6.71 -9.14 -6.38
N GLU A 177 -5.49 -9.25 -5.89
CA GLU A 177 -4.26 -8.98 -6.65
C GLU A 177 -4.11 -9.95 -7.82
N ASN A 178 -4.31 -11.25 -7.60
CA ASN A 178 -4.22 -12.25 -8.66
C ASN A 178 -5.33 -12.09 -9.72
N ARG A 179 -6.54 -11.67 -9.31
CA ARG A 179 -7.60 -11.27 -10.25
C ARG A 179 -7.20 -10.01 -11.04
N ARG A 180 -6.59 -9.02 -10.39
CA ARG A 180 -6.10 -7.80 -11.03
C ARG A 180 -5.03 -8.13 -12.08
N GLU A 181 -4.04 -8.94 -11.71
CA GLU A 181 -2.99 -9.41 -12.60
C GLU A 181 -3.56 -10.24 -13.77
N SER A 182 -4.52 -11.14 -13.50
CA SER A 182 -5.22 -11.91 -14.54
C SER A 182 -6.01 -11.01 -15.51
N ARG A 183 -6.60 -9.92 -15.03
CA ARG A 183 -7.26 -8.91 -15.88
C ARG A 183 -6.25 -8.16 -16.74
N HIS A 184 -5.12 -7.74 -16.17
CA HIS A 184 -4.04 -7.06 -16.89
C HIS A 184 -3.44 -7.94 -17.99
N ARG A 185 -3.19 -9.23 -17.72
CA ARG A 185 -2.74 -10.21 -18.72
C ARG A 185 -3.73 -10.39 -19.89
N ARG A 186 -5.01 -10.09 -19.67
CA ARG A 186 -6.07 -10.12 -20.68
C ARG A 186 -6.33 -8.76 -21.33
N GLY A 187 -5.49 -7.75 -21.06
CA GLY A 187 -5.65 -6.38 -21.57
C GLY A 187 -6.85 -5.62 -20.99
N LYS A 188 -7.48 -6.13 -19.93
CA LYS A 188 -8.67 -5.51 -19.32
C LYS A 188 -8.25 -4.60 -18.17
N TYR A 189 -8.11 -3.33 -18.47
CA TYR A 189 -7.83 -2.27 -17.49
C TYR A 189 -9.10 -1.48 -17.16
N THR A 190 -9.24 -1.08 -15.90
CA THR A 190 -10.27 -0.09 -15.51
C THR A 190 -9.90 1.31 -16.02
N SER A 191 -10.86 2.24 -16.13
CA SER A 191 -10.58 3.62 -16.62
C SER A 191 -9.45 4.28 -15.84
N ARG A 192 -9.53 4.26 -14.50
CA ARG A 192 -8.50 4.80 -13.61
C ARG A 192 -7.12 4.13 -13.78
N GLU A 193 -7.08 2.85 -14.13
CA GLU A 193 -5.82 2.17 -14.41
C GLU A 193 -5.25 2.55 -15.77
N ARG A 194 -6.10 2.75 -16.77
CA ARG A 194 -5.68 3.25 -18.09
C ARG A 194 -5.13 4.66 -17.97
N GLU A 195 -5.85 5.57 -17.33
CA GLU A 195 -5.41 6.95 -17.07
C GLU A 195 -4.03 6.99 -16.38
N ARG A 196 -3.78 6.11 -15.40
CA ARG A 196 -2.47 6.01 -14.74
C ARG A 196 -1.38 5.47 -15.65
N LEU A 197 -1.67 4.45 -16.45
CA LEU A 197 -0.73 3.89 -17.42
C LEU A 197 -0.41 4.90 -18.52
N ASP A 198 -1.42 5.62 -19.00
CA ASP A 198 -1.29 6.64 -20.02
C ASP A 198 -0.46 7.82 -19.49
N ALA A 199 -0.68 8.26 -18.24
CA ALA A 199 0.15 9.27 -17.59
C ALA A 199 1.61 8.80 -17.40
N GLN A 200 1.82 7.53 -17.01
CA GLN A 200 3.17 6.96 -16.89
C GLN A 200 3.89 6.88 -18.23
N ARG A 201 3.20 6.43 -19.29
CA ARG A 201 3.73 6.38 -20.65
C ARG A 201 4.05 7.77 -21.16
N TYR A 202 3.10 8.70 -21.03
CA TYR A 202 3.28 10.10 -21.39
C TYR A 202 4.54 10.68 -20.76
N SER A 203 4.71 10.49 -19.46
CA SER A 203 5.87 10.97 -18.74
C SER A 203 7.18 10.32 -19.21
N HIS A 204 7.18 9.01 -19.43
CA HIS A 204 8.33 8.27 -19.95
C HIS A 204 8.74 8.73 -21.35
N ASP A 205 7.77 8.94 -22.24
CA ASP A 205 7.99 9.43 -23.60
C ASP A 205 8.59 10.84 -23.59
N ARG A 206 8.14 11.71 -22.67
CA ARG A 206 8.68 13.08 -22.52
C ARG A 206 10.10 13.10 -21.99
N LEU A 207 10.41 12.24 -21.01
CA LEU A 207 11.79 12.09 -20.54
C LEU A 207 12.71 11.56 -21.66
N THR A 208 12.24 10.59 -22.44
CA THR A 208 12.97 10.05 -23.60
C THR A 208 13.25 11.15 -24.63
N ALA A 209 12.26 11.99 -24.93
CA ALA A 209 12.43 13.13 -25.84
C ALA A 209 13.45 14.15 -25.30
N ALA A 210 13.45 14.43 -24.00
CA ALA A 210 14.42 15.32 -23.37
C ALA A 210 15.85 14.77 -23.38
N LEU A 211 16.02 13.46 -23.24
CA LEU A 211 17.34 12.81 -23.37
C LEU A 211 17.85 12.88 -24.81
N ARG A 212 16.98 12.69 -25.81
CA ARG A 212 17.35 12.92 -27.22
C ARG A 212 17.80 14.36 -27.46
N PHE A 213 17.07 15.32 -26.90
CA PHE A 213 17.44 16.74 -26.97
C PHE A 213 18.82 17.01 -26.33
N ARG A 214 19.12 16.38 -25.18
CA ARG A 214 20.46 16.42 -24.58
C ARG A 214 21.52 15.88 -25.54
N ASP A 215 21.29 14.73 -26.13
CA ASP A 215 22.28 14.08 -27.01
C ASP A 215 22.53 14.94 -28.26
N GLU A 216 21.50 15.56 -28.83
CA GLU A 216 21.62 16.53 -29.92
C GLU A 216 22.50 17.74 -29.53
N LEU A 217 22.29 18.31 -28.34
CA LEU A 217 23.11 19.41 -27.82
C LEU A 217 24.57 19.00 -27.60
N LEU A 218 24.83 17.78 -27.12
CA LEU A 218 26.18 17.25 -26.89
C LEU A 218 26.91 16.99 -28.22
N GLU A 219 26.20 16.51 -29.23
CA GLU A 219 26.72 16.28 -30.58
C GLU A 219 26.82 17.56 -31.42
N GLN A 220 26.49 18.72 -30.84
CA GLN A 220 26.46 20.02 -31.54
C GLN A 220 25.55 20.02 -32.78
N ARG A 221 24.53 19.15 -32.79
CA ARG A 221 23.46 19.19 -33.80
C ARG A 221 22.43 20.22 -33.37
N ILE A 222 21.81 20.89 -34.34
CA ILE A 222 20.72 21.82 -34.07
C ILE A 222 19.52 20.99 -33.61
N PRO A 223 19.03 21.15 -32.37
CA PRO A 223 17.87 20.40 -31.90
C PRO A 223 16.60 20.82 -32.65
N GLN A 224 15.55 20.01 -32.54
CA GLN A 224 14.24 20.38 -33.09
C GLN A 224 13.77 21.73 -32.53
N THR A 225 13.45 22.66 -33.43
CA THR A 225 12.95 24.00 -33.09
C THR A 225 11.43 24.06 -33.20
N VAL A 226 10.84 25.02 -32.50
CA VAL A 226 9.39 25.30 -32.51
C VAL A 226 9.19 26.75 -32.89
N GLU A 227 8.24 27.01 -33.79
CA GLU A 227 7.83 28.38 -34.11
C GLU A 227 6.81 28.89 -33.09
N VAL A 228 7.13 30.02 -32.46
CA VAL A 228 6.24 30.71 -31.52
C VAL A 228 5.81 32.02 -32.15
N TRP A 229 4.54 32.12 -32.50
CA TRP A 229 3.99 33.25 -33.27
C TRP A 229 3.56 34.42 -32.40
N ASP A 230 3.17 34.15 -31.16
CA ASP A 230 2.54 35.10 -30.26
C ASP A 230 3.50 35.74 -29.25
N PHE A 231 4.79 35.39 -29.33
CA PHE A 231 5.85 35.97 -28.52
C PHE A 231 7.03 36.39 -29.40
N ARG A 232 7.52 37.62 -29.22
CA ARG A 232 8.62 38.16 -30.02
C ARG A 232 9.96 37.62 -29.52
N ALA A 233 10.63 36.84 -30.36
CA ALA A 233 12.00 36.39 -30.14
C ALA A 233 12.98 37.59 -30.07
N SER A 234 13.96 37.50 -29.18
CA SER A 234 15.15 38.35 -29.19
C SER A 234 16.04 38.03 -30.41
N PRO A 235 16.99 38.89 -30.79
CA PRO A 235 17.98 38.57 -31.81
C PRO A 235 18.69 37.24 -31.51
N ASP A 236 18.82 36.38 -32.51
CA ASP A 236 19.43 35.05 -32.41
C ASP A 236 18.78 34.11 -31.38
N GLU A 237 17.54 34.41 -30.95
CA GLU A 237 16.78 33.56 -30.04
C GLU A 237 15.98 32.52 -30.83
N VAL A 238 16.17 31.25 -30.47
CA VAL A 238 15.51 30.10 -31.08
C VAL A 238 14.80 29.31 -29.99
N PHE A 239 13.54 28.94 -30.24
CA PHE A 239 12.74 28.14 -29.31
C PHE A 239 12.83 26.65 -29.64
N PHE A 240 12.93 25.82 -28.61
CA PHE A 240 13.02 24.37 -28.71
C PHE A 240 11.80 23.66 -28.13
N GLN A 241 11.05 24.33 -27.25
CA GLN A 241 9.85 23.76 -26.64
C GLN A 241 8.84 24.85 -26.34
N ASP A 242 7.57 24.52 -26.59
CA ASP A 242 6.40 25.23 -26.09
C ASP A 242 5.49 24.20 -25.38
N ALA A 243 5.44 24.25 -24.05
CA ALA A 243 4.73 23.25 -23.28
C ALA A 243 4.25 23.76 -21.90
N PRO A 244 3.21 23.16 -21.31
CA PRO A 244 2.77 23.54 -19.98
C PRO A 244 3.71 23.00 -18.89
N ALA A 245 3.90 23.78 -17.82
CA ALA A 245 4.51 23.34 -16.58
C ALA A 245 3.82 24.02 -15.38
N THR A 246 3.93 23.39 -14.21
CA THR A 246 3.56 24.03 -12.95
C THR A 246 4.62 25.06 -12.61
N TYR A 247 4.21 26.31 -12.42
CA TYR A 247 5.04 27.45 -12.09
C TYR A 247 4.85 27.84 -10.63
N ALA A 248 5.93 28.25 -9.97
CA ALA A 248 5.89 28.88 -8.65
C ALA A 248 7.08 29.84 -8.45
N ARG A 249 6.93 30.76 -7.50
CA ARG A 249 7.95 31.76 -7.10
C ARG A 249 8.17 31.73 -5.60
N TYR A 250 9.40 31.94 -5.13
CA TYR A 250 9.72 31.94 -3.70
C TYR A 250 9.88 33.37 -3.18
N TYR A 251 8.92 33.85 -2.37
CA TYR A 251 8.99 35.18 -1.75
C TYR A 251 8.13 35.30 -0.48
N GLY A 252 8.53 36.22 0.40
CA GLY A 252 7.74 36.72 1.53
C GLY A 252 6.85 37.89 1.12
N ARG A 253 5.83 38.22 1.91
CA ARG A 253 4.93 39.37 1.63
C ARG A 253 4.83 40.22 2.89
N ASP A 254 4.84 41.54 2.73
CA ASP A 254 4.47 42.44 3.82
C ASP A 254 2.94 42.36 4.03
N VAL A 255 2.53 41.67 5.10
CA VAL A 255 1.14 41.57 5.51
C VAL A 255 0.89 42.59 6.62
N SER A 256 0.11 43.63 6.31
CA SER A 256 -0.48 44.49 7.34
C SER A 256 -1.76 43.82 7.83
N TYR A 257 -1.87 43.58 9.14
CA TYR A 257 -3.10 43.06 9.75
C TYR A 257 -3.76 44.13 10.60
N SER A 258 -5.09 44.23 10.53
CA SER A 258 -5.87 45.08 11.41
C SER A 258 -6.11 44.37 12.73
N THR A 259 -5.77 45.03 13.84
CA THR A 259 -6.11 44.53 15.17
C THR A 259 -7.58 44.79 15.44
N THR A 260 -8.31 43.76 15.86
CA THR A 260 -9.69 43.96 16.34
C THR A 260 -9.60 44.38 17.80
N SER A 261 -10.04 45.61 18.09
CA SER A 261 -10.25 46.09 19.46
C SER A 261 -11.75 46.06 19.75
N GLY A 262 -12.14 45.31 20.79
CA GLY A 262 -13.52 45.27 21.29
C GLY A 262 -13.66 46.15 22.53
N PHE A 263 -14.71 46.95 22.58
CA PHE A 263 -15.09 47.72 23.75
C PHE A 263 -16.00 46.86 24.65
N PHE A 264 -15.54 46.52 25.85
CA PHE A 264 -16.29 45.71 26.81
C PHE A 264 -16.67 46.53 28.04
N PHE A 265 -17.95 46.52 28.41
CA PHE A 265 -18.48 47.18 29.59
C PHE A 265 -19.39 46.21 30.34
N GLY A 266 -19.22 46.08 31.66
CA GLY A 266 -19.97 45.11 32.47
C GLY A 266 -19.22 44.66 33.72
N SER A 267 -19.59 43.49 34.27
CA SER A 267 -18.91 42.93 35.45
C SER A 267 -17.43 42.65 35.17
N PRO A 268 -16.53 42.73 36.17
CA PRO A 268 -15.10 42.50 35.97
C PRO A 268 -14.77 41.15 35.31
N ALA A 269 -15.52 40.10 35.64
CA ALA A 269 -15.38 38.78 35.03
C ALA A 269 -15.74 38.78 33.53
N PHE A 270 -16.77 39.53 33.13
CA PHE A 270 -17.18 39.66 31.73
C PHE A 270 -16.15 40.44 30.91
N VAL A 271 -15.62 41.54 31.45
CA VAL A 271 -14.56 42.32 30.79
C VAL A 271 -13.29 41.47 30.61
N ALA A 272 -12.88 40.73 31.64
CA ALA A 272 -11.71 39.84 31.57
C ALA A 272 -11.89 38.74 30.50
N ALA A 273 -13.09 38.13 30.43
CA ALA A 273 -13.41 37.15 29.39
C ALA A 273 -13.37 37.75 27.98
N GLY A 274 -13.93 38.96 27.79
CA GLY A 274 -13.89 39.66 26.51
C GLY A 274 -12.48 40.01 26.04
N LEU A 275 -11.62 40.49 26.95
CA LEU A 275 -10.21 40.77 26.66
C LEU A 275 -9.44 39.49 26.31
N ALA A 276 -9.70 38.37 27.00
CA ALA A 276 -9.06 37.09 26.71
C ALA A 276 -9.45 36.55 25.33
N VAL A 277 -10.73 36.64 24.95
CA VAL A 277 -11.21 36.24 23.62
C VAL A 277 -10.58 37.11 22.52
N ASN A 278 -10.50 38.43 22.70
CA ASN A 278 -9.83 39.32 21.75
C ASN A 278 -8.33 39.06 21.65
N ALA A 279 -7.66 38.78 22.77
CA ALA A 279 -6.24 38.45 22.77
C ALA A 279 -5.95 37.15 22.00
N LEU A 280 -6.79 36.12 22.16
CA LEU A 280 -6.70 34.87 21.40
C LEU A 280 -6.96 35.08 19.90
N GLY A 281 -7.98 35.88 19.56
CA GLY A 281 -8.27 36.26 18.17
C GLY A 281 -7.13 37.05 17.52
N ASN A 282 -6.59 38.03 18.22
CA ASN A 282 -5.46 38.84 17.75
C ASN A 282 -4.15 38.02 17.68
N ALA A 283 -3.92 37.07 18.60
CA ALA A 283 -2.77 36.16 18.53
C ALA A 283 -2.89 35.18 17.36
N SER A 284 -4.09 34.68 17.08
CA SER A 284 -4.37 33.84 15.91
C SER A 284 -4.17 34.61 14.60
N ALA A 285 -4.73 35.83 14.52
CA ALA A 285 -4.58 36.72 13.36
C ALA A 285 -3.12 37.16 13.15
N ARG A 286 -2.37 37.40 14.22
CA ARG A 286 -0.94 37.67 14.18
C ARG A 286 -0.16 36.44 13.71
N SER A 287 -0.46 35.25 14.22
CA SER A 287 0.21 34.01 13.79
C SER A 287 -0.11 33.63 12.34
N SER A 288 -1.32 33.90 11.85
CA SER A 288 -1.63 33.76 10.42
C SER A 288 -0.90 34.81 9.59
N ALA A 289 -0.85 36.08 10.04
CA ALA A 289 -0.12 37.14 9.36
C ALA A 289 1.39 36.86 9.30
N GLU A 290 1.99 36.36 10.39
CA GLU A 290 3.40 35.96 10.43
C GLU A 290 3.68 34.76 9.51
N ARG A 291 2.79 33.77 9.46
CA ARG A 291 2.88 32.64 8.50
C ARG A 291 2.68 33.08 7.06
N GLU A 292 1.81 34.05 6.82
CA GLU A 292 1.58 34.64 5.50
C GLU A 292 2.68 35.61 5.08
N ALA A 293 3.43 36.17 6.02
CA ALA A 293 4.57 37.02 5.74
C ALA A 293 5.85 36.22 5.45
N ALA A 294 5.95 35.00 5.99
CA ALA A 294 7.09 34.12 5.77
C ALA A 294 7.34 33.84 4.27
N GLU A 295 8.62 33.68 3.94
CA GLU A 295 9.06 33.24 2.63
C GLU A 295 8.59 31.82 2.36
N GLN A 296 7.89 31.63 1.24
CA GLN A 296 7.41 30.32 0.81
C GLN A 296 7.19 30.30 -0.70
N TRP A 297 7.05 29.10 -1.25
CA TRP A 297 6.64 28.90 -2.64
C TRP A 297 5.19 29.34 -2.83
N ARG A 298 4.99 30.32 -3.71
CA ARG A 298 3.71 30.95 -4.05
C ARG A 298 3.46 30.90 -5.54
N GLU A 299 2.30 31.39 -5.95
CA GLU A 299 1.88 31.50 -7.36
C GLU A 299 1.81 30.16 -8.10
N TRP A 300 1.51 29.08 -7.36
CA TRP A 300 1.27 27.75 -7.90
C TRP A 300 0.17 27.79 -8.97
N GLN A 301 0.57 27.67 -10.22
CA GLN A 301 -0.35 27.67 -11.37
C GLN A 301 0.25 26.87 -12.53
N THR A 302 -0.58 26.40 -13.44
CA THR A 302 -0.10 25.90 -14.73
C THR A 302 0.20 27.09 -15.63
N ALA A 303 1.45 27.21 -16.07
CA ALA A 303 1.93 28.22 -16.99
C ALA A 303 2.35 27.57 -18.31
N ARG A 304 2.18 28.30 -19.42
CA ARG A 304 2.84 27.94 -20.69
C ARG A 304 4.30 28.34 -20.57
N VAL A 305 5.21 27.41 -20.85
CA VAL A 305 6.66 27.61 -20.76
C VAL A 305 7.27 27.43 -22.13
N LEU A 306 7.98 28.45 -22.58
CA LEU A 306 8.83 28.41 -23.75
C LEU A 306 10.28 28.21 -23.30
N VAL A 307 10.98 27.29 -23.95
CA VAL A 307 12.40 27.03 -23.73
C VAL A 307 13.16 27.52 -24.94
N SER A 308 14.06 28.50 -24.76
CA SER A 308 14.92 29.01 -25.82
C SER A 308 16.40 28.77 -25.53
N ASN A 309 17.27 29.06 -26.50
CA ASN A 309 18.72 29.05 -26.30
C ASN A 309 19.23 30.15 -25.34
N GLN A 310 18.41 31.15 -25.00
CA GLN A 310 18.84 32.31 -24.19
C GLN A 310 18.14 32.42 -22.83
N ARG A 311 16.90 31.91 -22.71
CA ARG A 311 16.05 32.10 -21.53
C ARG A 311 14.90 31.11 -21.46
N LEU A 312 14.27 31.05 -20.29
CA LEU A 312 12.93 30.50 -20.12
C LEU A 312 11.92 31.63 -20.16
N ILE A 313 10.82 31.42 -20.88
CA ILE A 313 9.70 32.37 -20.88
C ILE A 313 8.47 31.67 -20.32
N CYS A 314 7.79 32.31 -19.37
CA CYS A 314 6.57 31.77 -18.76
C CYS A 314 5.41 32.74 -18.99
N PHE A 315 4.28 32.24 -19.48
CA PHE A 315 3.01 32.95 -19.40
C PHE A 315 2.29 32.56 -18.12
N ALA A 316 2.39 33.41 -17.10
CA ALA A 316 1.87 33.16 -15.75
C ALA A 316 1.16 34.42 -15.23
N GLY A 317 0.02 34.26 -14.56
CA GLY A 317 -0.76 35.39 -14.04
C GLY A 317 -1.20 36.40 -15.10
N GLY A 318 -1.41 35.95 -16.35
CA GLY A 318 -1.82 36.81 -17.47
C GLY A 318 -0.72 37.66 -18.07
N ARG A 319 0.55 37.43 -17.72
CA ARG A 319 1.71 38.18 -18.24
C ARG A 319 2.83 37.26 -18.71
N TRP A 320 3.61 37.73 -19.67
CA TRP A 320 4.84 37.10 -20.11
C TRP A 320 6.00 37.49 -19.19
N LEU A 321 6.71 36.49 -18.66
CA LEU A 321 7.86 36.65 -17.79
C LEU A 321 9.08 35.98 -18.44
N SER A 322 10.19 36.70 -18.51
CA SER A 322 11.43 36.23 -19.13
C SER A 322 12.52 36.01 -18.08
N PHE A 323 13.07 34.80 -18.04
CA PHE A 323 14.09 34.36 -17.10
C PHE A 323 15.37 34.01 -17.85
N TRP A 324 16.29 34.97 -17.92
CA TRP A 324 17.55 34.87 -18.66
C TRP A 324 18.53 33.94 -17.96
N TYR A 325 19.14 33.02 -18.72
CA TYR A 325 20.15 32.12 -18.16
C TYR A 325 21.39 32.88 -17.66
N SER A 326 21.72 34.02 -18.28
CA SER A 326 22.84 34.88 -17.85
C SER A 326 22.66 35.51 -16.48
N GLY A 327 21.42 35.62 -15.98
CA GLY A 327 21.13 36.15 -14.65
C GLY A 327 20.98 35.08 -13.56
N VAL A 328 21.16 33.80 -13.91
CA VAL A 328 21.03 32.70 -12.96
C VAL A 328 22.32 32.60 -12.13
N VAL A 329 22.18 32.65 -10.81
CA VAL A 329 23.30 32.49 -9.86
C VAL A 329 23.42 31.07 -9.33
N ALA A 330 22.30 30.34 -9.26
CA ALA A 330 22.27 28.94 -8.86
C ALA A 330 21.12 28.20 -9.55
N SER A 331 21.34 26.92 -9.84
CA SER A 331 20.36 26.04 -10.46
C SER A 331 20.31 24.71 -9.74
N TYR A 332 19.11 24.20 -9.52
CA TYR A 332 18.83 22.92 -8.88
C TYR A 332 17.88 22.11 -9.78
N PRO A 333 18.44 21.44 -10.81
CA PRO A 333 17.66 20.55 -11.66
C PRO A 333 17.46 19.18 -10.99
N SER A 334 16.26 18.61 -11.10
CA SER A 334 15.95 17.25 -10.70
C SER A 334 15.11 16.55 -11.76
N LEU A 335 15.68 15.56 -12.46
CA LEU A 335 14.93 14.76 -13.43
C LEU A 335 13.99 13.76 -12.77
N ARG A 336 14.32 13.31 -11.54
CA ARG A 336 13.48 12.39 -10.77
C ARG A 336 12.15 13.03 -10.42
N GLU A 337 12.19 14.27 -9.95
CA GLU A 337 11.00 15.05 -9.58
C GLU A 337 10.45 15.85 -10.75
N ARG A 338 11.19 15.92 -11.87
CA ARG A 338 10.89 16.72 -13.05
C ARG A 338 10.68 18.18 -12.66
N SER A 339 11.59 18.66 -11.83
CA SER A 339 11.57 19.99 -11.26
C SER A 339 12.86 20.74 -11.61
N LEU A 340 12.73 22.03 -11.85
CA LEU A 340 13.84 22.94 -12.06
C LEU A 340 13.65 24.16 -11.16
N VAL A 341 14.61 24.40 -10.28
CA VAL A 341 14.66 25.64 -9.50
C VAL A 341 15.83 26.49 -9.98
N LEU A 342 15.56 27.75 -10.33
CA LEU A 342 16.57 28.74 -10.71
C LEU A 342 16.54 29.89 -9.70
N GLN A 343 17.69 30.27 -9.19
CA GLN A 343 17.88 31.45 -8.35
C GLN A 343 18.56 32.56 -9.16
N PHE A 344 18.18 33.79 -8.89
CA PHE A 344 18.66 34.99 -9.57
C PHE A 344 19.21 35.98 -8.54
N GLU A 345 20.15 36.83 -8.94
CA GLU A 345 20.76 37.81 -8.03
C GLU A 345 19.78 38.88 -7.55
N GLY A 346 18.88 39.34 -8.43
CA GLY A 346 17.96 40.46 -8.17
C GLY A 346 16.48 40.13 -8.39
N ALA A 347 16.12 38.85 -8.42
CA ALA A 347 14.74 38.42 -8.63
C ALA A 347 14.43 37.19 -7.79
N GLU A 348 13.14 36.98 -7.51
CA GLU A 348 12.70 35.82 -6.75
C GLU A 348 13.11 34.51 -7.47
N PRO A 349 13.37 33.42 -6.75
CA PRO A 349 13.59 32.12 -7.37
C PRO A 349 12.39 31.65 -8.21
N LEU A 350 12.67 31.02 -9.34
CA LEU A 350 11.70 30.35 -10.20
C LEU A 350 11.71 28.86 -9.90
N MET A 351 10.53 28.25 -9.76
CA MET A 351 10.36 26.80 -9.82
C MET A 351 9.44 26.41 -10.96
N LEU A 352 9.85 25.40 -11.72
CA LEU A 352 9.04 24.73 -12.73
C LEU A 352 8.93 23.24 -12.36
N VAL A 353 7.74 22.66 -12.46
CA VAL A 353 7.50 21.22 -12.23
C VAL A 353 6.57 20.64 -13.30
N GLY A 354 6.93 19.51 -13.90
CA GLY A 354 6.05 18.80 -14.83
C GLY A 354 6.77 17.95 -15.87
N ASP A 355 6.01 17.17 -16.63
CA ASP A 355 6.56 16.20 -17.59
C ASP A 355 7.39 16.84 -18.73
N HIS A 356 7.21 18.15 -18.98
CA HIS A 356 7.94 18.89 -20.01
C HIS A 356 9.15 19.66 -19.48
N VAL A 357 9.33 19.74 -18.15
CA VAL A 357 10.45 20.44 -17.52
C VAL A 357 11.82 19.83 -17.83
N PRO A 358 11.97 18.51 -18.09
CA PRO A 358 13.26 17.94 -18.47
C PRO A 358 13.99 18.67 -19.61
N VAL A 359 13.30 19.17 -20.64
CA VAL A 359 13.96 19.96 -21.72
C VAL A 359 14.48 21.30 -21.19
N ALA A 360 13.72 21.98 -20.33
CA ALA A 360 14.16 23.21 -19.67
C ALA A 360 15.38 22.96 -18.77
N ILE A 361 15.44 21.81 -18.08
CA ILE A 361 16.61 21.37 -17.31
C ILE A 361 17.84 21.25 -18.21
N MET A 362 17.72 20.55 -19.35
CA MET A 362 18.85 20.36 -20.27
C MET A 362 19.34 21.69 -20.83
N MET A 363 18.43 22.54 -21.30
CA MET A 363 18.78 23.82 -21.90
C MET A 363 19.38 24.79 -20.88
N ALA A 364 18.82 24.88 -19.67
CA ALA A 364 19.38 25.70 -18.61
C ALA A 364 20.79 25.22 -18.23
N THR A 365 20.98 23.92 -18.01
CA THR A 365 22.28 23.32 -17.68
C THR A 365 23.31 23.58 -18.78
N TYR A 366 22.93 23.39 -20.05
CA TYR A 366 23.80 23.67 -21.19
C TYR A 366 24.16 25.16 -21.28
N SER A 367 23.19 26.06 -21.05
CA SER A 367 23.43 27.51 -21.14
C SER A 367 24.34 28.03 -20.04
N MET A 368 24.26 27.47 -18.82
CA MET A 368 25.09 27.91 -17.69
C MET A 368 26.46 27.24 -17.64
N HIS A 369 26.57 25.98 -18.09
CA HIS A 369 27.77 25.16 -17.87
C HIS A 369 28.35 24.55 -19.16
N GLY A 370 27.76 24.84 -20.32
CA GLY A 370 28.16 24.30 -21.61
C GLY A 370 27.95 22.78 -21.74
N ALA A 371 28.48 22.23 -22.83
CA ALA A 371 28.40 20.80 -23.13
C ALA A 371 29.04 19.93 -22.04
N ARG A 372 30.15 20.38 -21.44
CA ARG A 372 30.84 19.64 -20.37
C ARG A 372 29.98 19.50 -19.11
N GLY A 373 29.31 20.59 -18.71
CA GLY A 373 28.40 20.55 -17.57
C GLY A 373 27.19 19.66 -17.82
N LEU A 374 26.60 19.74 -19.02
CA LEU A 374 25.49 18.90 -19.42
C LEU A 374 25.86 17.40 -19.45
N ALA A 375 27.06 17.06 -19.93
CA ALA A 375 27.53 15.68 -19.99
C ALA A 375 27.81 15.09 -18.61
N GLY A 376 28.37 15.90 -17.69
CA GLY A 376 28.84 15.45 -16.37
C GLY A 376 27.85 15.61 -15.21
N HIS A 377 26.68 16.19 -15.42
CA HIS A 377 25.73 16.44 -14.33
C HIS A 377 25.18 15.11 -13.77
N PRO A 378 25.31 14.83 -12.45
CA PRO A 378 25.05 13.52 -11.86
C PRO A 378 23.63 13.02 -12.11
N ASP A 379 22.62 13.88 -11.91
CA ASP A 379 21.21 13.51 -12.14
C ASP A 379 20.90 13.21 -13.60
N LEU A 380 21.59 13.85 -14.55
CA LEU A 380 21.37 13.65 -15.98
C LEU A 380 22.01 12.34 -16.44
N VAL A 381 23.21 12.05 -15.95
CA VAL A 381 23.90 10.78 -16.19
C VAL A 381 23.08 9.62 -15.63
N ALA A 382 22.65 9.71 -14.36
CA ALA A 382 21.86 8.66 -13.73
C ALA A 382 20.51 8.41 -14.44
N ALA A 383 19.86 9.46 -14.95
CA ALA A 383 18.62 9.32 -15.70
C ALA A 383 18.83 8.68 -17.09
N ALA A 384 19.92 9.03 -17.78
CA ALA A 384 20.27 8.43 -19.06
C ALA A 384 20.59 6.93 -18.90
N GLU A 385 21.33 6.55 -17.87
CA GLU A 385 21.63 5.15 -17.53
C GLU A 385 20.36 4.37 -17.18
N ALA A 386 19.44 4.95 -16.41
CA ALA A 386 18.20 4.29 -16.03
C ALA A 386 17.25 4.02 -17.21
N LEU A 387 17.37 4.77 -18.31
CA LEU A 387 16.57 4.59 -19.52
C LEU A 387 17.21 3.67 -20.56
N GLN A 388 18.49 3.32 -20.41
CA GLN A 388 19.12 2.37 -21.31
C GLN A 388 18.44 1.00 -21.18
N PRO A 389 18.04 0.36 -22.29
CA PRO A 389 17.51 -0.99 -22.23
C PRO A 389 18.57 -1.90 -21.61
N ALA A 390 18.15 -2.79 -20.69
CA ALA A 390 19.05 -3.78 -20.10
C ALA A 390 19.84 -4.49 -21.23
N PRO A 391 21.16 -4.69 -21.08
CA PRO A 391 21.96 -5.33 -22.11
C PRO A 391 21.31 -6.66 -22.48
N ALA A 392 21.09 -6.86 -23.79
CA ALA A 392 20.49 -8.08 -24.28
C ALA A 392 21.27 -9.29 -23.73
N PRO A 393 20.59 -10.36 -23.26
CA PRO A 393 21.30 -11.54 -22.78
C PRO A 393 22.25 -12.00 -23.89
N ALA A 394 23.53 -12.14 -23.55
CA ALA A 394 24.56 -12.55 -24.49
C ALA A 394 24.08 -13.82 -25.23
N PRO A 395 24.21 -13.89 -26.57
CA PRO A 395 23.83 -15.08 -27.30
C PRO A 395 24.59 -16.27 -26.72
N ALA A 396 23.86 -17.32 -26.37
CA ALA A 396 24.44 -18.53 -25.81
C ALA A 396 25.60 -19.01 -26.71
N PRO A 397 26.75 -19.39 -26.13
CA PRO A 397 27.89 -19.84 -26.93
C PRO A 397 27.42 -20.97 -27.83
N ARG A 398 27.64 -20.82 -29.15
CA ARG A 398 27.43 -21.91 -30.09
C ARG A 398 28.48 -22.97 -29.74
N SER A 399 28.03 -24.13 -29.31
CA SER A 399 28.87 -25.31 -29.20
C SER A 399 29.33 -25.67 -30.61
N GLU A 400 30.62 -25.48 -30.87
CA GLU A 400 31.32 -26.03 -32.05
C GLU A 400 31.56 -27.53 -31.90
#